data_AF-A0A6J8AQ82-F1
#
_entry.id   AF-A0A6J8AQ82-F1
#
_cell.length_a   1.000
_cell.length_b   1.000
_cell.length_c   1.000
_cell.angle_alpha   90.00
_cell.angle_beta   90.00
_cell.angle_gamma   90.00
#
_symmetry.space_group_name_H-M   'P 1'
#
loop_
_entity.id
_entity.type
_entity.pdbx_description
1 polymer ?
#
loop_
_entity_poly.entity_id
_entity_poly.type
_entity_poly.pdbx_seq_one_letter_code
_entity_poly.pdbx_strand_id
1 'polypeptide(L)'
;MQTTVICSLFLHFRFSDSQQQFYSIKKVSRRFYGIITTLDIIIKFNVKRFEKKPTGGKLERALNKSKNNKKFKNECSKLSVVKDSLLKECNSLRASVEKLKSLKTQSVEMCNEMKTDLKNKELECLELQNENSDMLVVLNNSKETMGEAKNTLDDNVSENNDLKEDNDYLTALLHDDDQMVIETWDEEKQTFKPELTKCIMKLLDLSISARHVSDVVKEVCKMCGKVPKRLPSRQTVDRMNDQRLSLALKQTESL
;
A
#
# COMPACT_ATOMS: atom_id res chain seq x y z
N MET A 1 8.47 15.46 16.30
CA MET A 1 9.22 16.68 16.72
C MET A 1 9.42 16.84 18.24
N GLN A 2 8.86 16.00 19.11
CA GLN A 2 9.00 16.17 20.58
C GLN A 2 10.19 15.41 21.22
N THR A 3 10.75 14.40 20.54
CA THR A 3 11.85 13.56 21.06
C THR A 3 13.23 14.23 20.98
N THR A 4 13.44 15.11 20.01
CA THR A 4 14.72 15.83 19.82
C THR A 4 14.99 16.85 20.94
N VAL A 5 13.94 17.42 21.52
CA VAL A 5 14.01 18.41 22.60
C VAL A 5 14.41 17.76 23.94
N ILE A 6 13.97 16.52 24.17
CA ILE A 6 14.26 15.79 25.41
C ILE A 6 15.73 15.35 25.47
N CYS A 7 16.31 14.94 24.33
CA CYS A 7 17.73 14.56 24.27
C CYS A 7 18.67 15.76 24.45
N SER A 8 18.34 16.94 23.92
CA SER A 8 19.18 18.14 24.10
C SER A 8 19.13 18.67 25.53
N LEU A 9 17.98 18.59 26.21
CA LEU A 9 17.83 18.98 27.61
C LEU A 9 18.56 18.02 28.56
N PHE A 10 18.53 16.71 28.29
CA PHE A 10 19.23 15.74 29.13
C PHE A 10 20.76 15.84 29.00
N LEU A 11 21.26 16.12 27.78
CA LEU A 11 22.67 16.41 27.54
C LEU A 11 23.10 17.73 28.20
N HIS A 12 22.31 18.81 28.10
CA HIS A 12 22.63 20.08 28.75
C HIS A 12 22.61 19.99 30.28
N PHE A 13 21.69 19.23 30.88
CA PHE A 13 21.60 19.09 32.33
C PHE A 13 22.79 18.30 32.90
N ARG A 14 23.17 17.19 32.25
CA ARG A 14 24.36 16.40 32.63
C ARG A 14 25.68 17.13 32.35
N PHE A 15 25.74 17.96 31.31
CA PHE A 15 26.93 18.79 31.04
C PHE A 15 27.09 19.90 32.09
N SER A 16 26.02 20.54 32.53
CA SER A 16 26.07 21.61 33.54
C SER A 16 26.60 21.12 34.90
N ASP A 17 26.13 19.97 35.39
CA ASP A 17 26.63 19.39 36.64
C ASP A 17 28.09 18.95 36.52
N SER A 18 28.46 18.37 35.38
CA SER A 18 29.84 17.95 35.10
C SER A 18 30.79 19.15 34.97
N GLN A 19 30.32 20.27 34.40
CA GLN A 19 31.08 21.52 34.30
C GLN A 19 31.29 22.17 35.68
N GLN A 20 30.28 22.22 36.54
CA GLN A 20 30.44 22.75 37.90
C GLN A 20 31.44 21.93 38.73
N GLN A 21 31.43 20.60 38.59
CA GLN A 21 32.43 19.74 39.23
C GLN A 21 33.83 19.94 38.63
N PHE A 22 33.96 20.08 37.31
CA PHE A 22 35.25 20.36 36.66
C PHE A 22 35.83 21.73 37.04
N TYR A 23 35.00 22.76 37.17
CA TYR A 23 35.42 24.10 37.61
C TYR A 23 35.92 24.08 39.05
N SER A 24 35.24 23.33 39.93
CA SER A 24 35.66 23.16 41.33
C SER A 24 36.99 22.42 41.43
N ILE A 25 37.18 21.33 40.66
CA ILE A 25 38.44 20.59 40.61
C ILE A 25 39.58 21.44 40.02
N LYS A 26 39.34 22.22 38.96
CA LYS A 26 40.35 23.15 38.40
C LYS A 26 40.74 24.24 39.39
N LYS A 27 39.80 24.77 40.17
CA LYS A 27 40.05 25.83 41.17
C LYS A 27 40.84 25.29 42.36
N VAL A 28 40.54 24.07 42.80
CA VAL A 28 41.31 23.33 43.82
C VAL A 28 42.71 23.00 43.28
N SER A 29 42.83 22.46 42.07
CA SER A 29 44.11 22.13 41.43
C SER A 29 45.02 23.36 41.28
N ARG A 30 44.50 24.53 40.88
CA ARG A 30 45.28 25.78 40.81
C ARG A 30 45.79 26.24 42.17
N ARG A 31 44.96 26.13 43.23
CA ARG A 31 45.39 26.45 44.60
C ARG A 31 46.46 25.49 45.10
N PHE A 32 46.32 24.19 44.84
CA PHE A 32 47.34 23.20 45.17
C PHE A 32 48.64 23.40 44.38
N TYR A 33 48.58 23.71 43.09
CA TYR A 33 49.76 24.02 42.28
C TYR A 33 50.48 25.28 42.76
N GLY A 34 49.73 26.30 43.20
CA GLY A 34 50.27 27.51 43.82
C GLY A 34 50.97 27.22 45.15
N ILE A 35 50.39 26.36 45.99
CA ILE A 35 50.98 25.93 47.27
C ILE A 35 52.24 25.07 47.03
N ILE A 36 52.20 24.15 46.06
CA ILE A 36 53.35 23.30 45.71
C ILE A 36 54.48 24.15 45.12
N THR A 37 54.19 25.09 44.22
CA THR A 37 55.21 25.98 43.66
C THR A 37 55.80 26.93 44.70
N THR A 38 54.98 27.48 45.62
CA THR A 38 55.53 28.26 46.74
C THR A 38 56.36 27.40 47.70
N LEU A 39 55.94 26.17 48.00
CA LEU A 39 56.76 25.23 48.78
C LEU A 39 58.06 24.86 48.08
N ASP A 40 58.04 24.61 46.77
CA ASP A 40 59.23 24.29 45.98
C ASP A 40 60.19 25.49 45.89
N ILE A 41 59.65 26.71 45.79
CA ILE A 41 60.43 27.97 45.89
C ILE A 41 61.01 28.12 47.29
N ILE A 42 60.25 27.89 48.36
CA ILE A 42 60.74 27.97 49.74
C ILE A 42 61.82 26.92 50.01
N ILE A 43 61.65 25.71 49.50
CA ILE A 43 62.65 24.63 49.61
C ILE A 43 63.90 25.01 48.82
N LYS A 44 63.78 25.43 47.55
CA LYS A 44 64.93 25.88 46.73
C LYS A 44 65.63 27.09 47.33
N PHE A 45 64.89 28.05 47.91
CA PHE A 45 65.44 29.23 48.56
C PHE A 45 66.19 28.84 49.84
N ASN A 46 65.65 27.92 50.65
CA ASN A 46 66.35 27.40 51.82
C ASN A 46 67.57 26.57 51.44
N VAL A 47 67.48 25.68 50.44
CA VAL A 47 68.61 24.88 49.94
C VAL A 47 69.73 25.78 49.40
N LYS A 48 69.42 26.82 48.60
CA LYS A 48 70.41 27.83 48.17
C LYS A 48 71.02 28.61 49.33
N ARG A 49 70.26 28.85 50.41
CA ARG A 49 70.76 29.49 51.64
C ARG A 49 71.74 28.59 52.41
N PHE A 50 71.65 27.27 52.22
CA PHE A 50 72.56 26.27 52.79
C PHE A 50 73.70 25.84 51.85
N GLU A 51 73.63 26.15 50.54
CA GLU A 51 74.71 25.88 49.56
C GLU A 51 75.89 26.85 49.64
N LYS A 52 75.77 27.98 50.34
CA LYS A 52 76.95 28.70 50.84
C LYS A 52 77.56 27.88 51.97
N LYS A 53 78.48 26.96 51.64
CA LYS A 53 79.30 26.22 52.62
C LYS A 53 79.85 27.20 53.67
N PRO A 54 79.39 27.17 54.93
CA PRO A 54 80.13 27.79 56.00
C PRO A 54 81.28 26.83 56.31
N THR A 55 82.50 27.23 55.97
CA THR A 55 83.70 26.63 56.53
C THR A 55 83.65 26.81 58.04
N GLY A 56 83.41 25.72 58.77
CA GLY A 56 83.59 25.69 60.22
C GLY A 56 82.57 24.81 60.95
N GLY A 57 83.09 23.88 61.75
CA GLY A 57 82.33 22.98 62.64
C GLY A 57 81.48 23.66 63.73
N LYS A 58 81.21 24.97 63.62
CA LYS A 58 80.20 25.69 64.40
C LYS A 58 78.78 25.48 63.85
N LEU A 59 78.60 25.33 62.53
CA LEU A 59 77.26 25.11 61.95
C LEU A 59 76.77 23.68 62.18
N GLU A 60 77.67 22.70 62.09
CA GLU A 60 77.38 21.29 62.37
C GLU A 60 77.04 21.07 63.85
N ARG A 61 77.73 21.79 64.76
CA ARG A 61 77.38 21.83 66.19
C ARG A 61 76.01 22.50 66.42
N ALA A 62 75.67 23.57 65.71
CA ALA A 62 74.36 24.22 65.82
C ALA A 62 73.22 23.37 65.24
N LEU A 63 73.46 22.68 64.13
CA LEU A 63 72.53 21.73 63.52
C LEU A 63 72.29 20.52 64.44
N ASN A 64 73.34 19.97 65.06
CA ASN A 64 73.21 18.88 66.03
C ASN A 64 72.57 19.33 67.35
N LYS A 65 72.82 20.56 67.82
CA LYS A 65 72.08 21.16 68.96
C LYS A 65 70.59 21.35 68.63
N SER A 66 70.27 21.78 67.41
CA SER A 66 68.90 21.96 66.93
C SER A 66 68.18 20.62 66.74
N LYS A 67 68.85 19.61 66.14
CA LYS A 67 68.33 18.23 66.01
C LYS A 67 68.03 17.58 67.36
N ASN A 68 68.75 17.94 68.42
CA ASN A 68 68.50 17.47 69.79
C ASN A 68 67.54 18.36 70.59
N ASN A 69 67.03 19.44 70.01
CA ASN A 69 66.05 20.31 70.64
C ASN A 69 64.65 19.67 70.54
N LYS A 70 63.99 19.40 71.69
CA LYS A 70 62.67 18.76 71.77
C LYS A 70 61.62 19.45 70.88
N LYS A 71 61.70 20.78 70.76
CA LYS A 71 60.76 21.56 69.93
C LYS A 71 60.92 21.25 68.43
N PHE A 72 62.15 21.11 67.94
CA PHE A 72 62.44 20.79 66.54
C PHE A 72 62.07 19.35 66.18
N LYS A 73 62.34 18.38 67.08
CA LYS A 73 61.88 16.98 66.88
C LYS A 73 60.35 16.88 66.79
N ASN A 74 59.62 17.63 67.63
CA ASN A 74 58.16 17.68 67.60
C ASN A 74 57.59 18.38 66.36
N GLU A 75 58.26 19.41 65.84
CA GLU A 75 57.87 20.05 64.58
C GLU A 75 58.14 19.15 63.37
N CYS A 76 59.28 18.45 63.33
CA CYS A 76 59.57 17.45 62.30
C CYS A 76 58.59 16.28 62.32
N SER A 77 58.20 15.77 63.49
CA SER A 77 57.20 14.69 63.57
C SER A 77 55.82 15.14 63.11
N LYS A 78 55.39 16.36 63.48
CA LYS A 78 54.15 16.97 62.96
C LYS A 78 54.18 17.15 61.44
N LEU A 79 55.29 17.63 60.89
CA LEU A 79 55.49 17.77 59.44
C LEU A 79 55.45 16.42 58.71
N SER A 80 55.99 15.36 59.32
CA SER A 80 55.91 14.00 58.76
C SER A 80 54.46 13.53 58.66
N VAL A 81 53.66 13.73 59.71
CA VAL A 81 52.24 13.36 59.71
C VAL A 81 51.45 14.14 58.66
N VAL A 82 51.71 15.45 58.51
CA VAL A 82 51.08 16.28 57.46
C VAL A 82 51.49 15.80 56.07
N LYS A 83 52.77 15.47 55.86
CA LYS A 83 53.26 14.92 54.59
C LYS A 83 52.56 13.62 54.22
N ASP A 84 52.43 12.69 55.16
CA ASP A 84 51.78 11.40 54.92
C ASP A 84 50.28 11.55 54.66
N SER A 85 49.62 12.49 55.34
CA SER A 85 48.22 12.84 55.09
C SER A 85 48.02 13.41 53.69
N LEU A 86 48.86 14.34 53.26
CA LEU A 86 48.82 14.92 51.91
C LEU A 86 49.10 13.87 50.84
N LEU A 87 50.03 12.95 51.10
CA LEU A 87 50.35 11.87 50.16
C LEU A 87 49.15 10.94 49.95
N LYS A 88 48.42 10.60 51.03
CA LYS A 88 47.17 9.81 50.94
C LYS A 88 46.09 10.55 50.15
N GLU A 89 45.91 11.84 50.39
CA GLU A 89 44.94 12.66 49.65
C GLU A 89 45.29 12.77 48.16
N CYS A 90 46.57 12.96 47.82
CA CYS A 90 47.05 12.95 46.43
C CYS A 90 46.80 11.61 45.73
N ASN A 91 47.01 10.49 46.41
CA ASN A 91 46.74 9.16 45.84
C ASN A 91 45.24 8.92 45.62
N SER A 92 44.39 9.35 46.56
CA SER A 92 42.92 9.31 46.42
C SER A 92 42.42 10.16 45.26
N LEU A 93 42.96 11.38 45.12
CA LEU A 93 42.65 12.27 43.99
C LEU A 93 43.12 11.67 42.65
N ARG A 94 44.29 11.04 42.61
CA ARG A 94 44.79 10.36 41.40
C ARG A 94 43.84 9.24 40.96
N ALA A 95 43.42 8.38 41.89
CA ALA A 95 42.46 7.32 41.61
C ALA A 95 41.11 7.87 41.12
N SER A 96 40.64 8.97 41.71
CA SER A 96 39.42 9.65 41.29
C SER A 96 39.54 10.23 39.87
N VAL A 97 40.69 10.81 39.52
CA VAL A 97 40.96 11.34 38.18
C VAL A 97 41.02 10.21 37.14
N GLU A 98 41.62 9.07 37.45
CA GLU A 98 41.63 7.91 36.55
C GLU A 98 40.22 7.37 36.32
N LYS A 99 39.40 7.26 37.37
CA LYS A 99 37.99 6.89 37.25
C LYS A 99 37.18 7.88 36.40
N LEU A 100 37.44 9.18 36.51
CA LEU A 100 36.80 10.19 35.66
C LEU A 100 37.24 10.08 34.19
N LYS A 101 38.51 9.74 33.93
CA LYS A 101 39.00 9.50 32.58
C LYS A 101 38.30 8.31 31.94
N SER A 102 38.18 7.18 32.65
CA SER A 102 37.50 5.99 32.13
C SER A 102 36.02 6.27 31.84
N LEU A 103 35.31 6.92 32.75
CA LEU A 103 33.91 7.33 32.56
C LEU A 103 33.74 8.26 31.36
N LYS A 104 34.68 9.20 31.15
CA LYS A 104 34.65 10.09 29.99
C LYS A 104 34.82 9.31 28.69
N THR A 105 35.77 8.38 28.63
CA THR A 105 35.97 7.54 27.43
C THR A 105 34.73 6.72 27.11
N GLN A 106 34.17 6.04 28.13
CA GLN A 106 32.95 5.25 27.98
C GLN A 106 31.75 6.09 27.51
N SER A 107 31.60 7.32 28.02
CA SER A 107 30.54 8.22 27.58
C SER A 107 30.71 8.67 26.13
N VAL A 108 31.95 8.84 25.65
CA VAL A 108 32.22 9.22 24.25
C VAL A 108 31.93 8.05 23.31
N GLU A 109 32.33 6.84 23.68
CA GLU A 109 32.03 5.62 22.92
C GLU A 109 30.52 5.42 22.76
N MET A 110 29.77 5.49 23.86
CA MET A 110 28.31 5.40 23.83
C MET A 110 27.65 6.51 22.99
N CYS A 111 28.18 7.73 23.02
CA CYS A 111 27.68 8.81 22.16
C CYS A 111 27.93 8.53 20.67
N ASN A 112 29.06 7.92 20.33
CA ASN A 112 29.38 7.56 18.95
C ASN A 112 28.49 6.43 18.46
N GLU A 113 28.25 5.40 19.28
CA GLU A 113 27.33 4.30 18.98
C GLU A 113 25.90 4.80 18.76
N MET A 114 25.39 5.68 19.64
CA MET A 114 24.07 6.29 19.46
C MET A 114 23.98 7.09 18.15
N LYS A 115 25.06 7.77 17.76
CA LYS A 115 25.10 8.55 16.52
C LYS A 115 25.10 7.65 15.28
N THR A 116 25.77 6.51 15.31
CA THR A 116 25.74 5.54 14.21
C THR A 116 24.37 4.88 14.10
N ASP A 117 23.76 4.49 15.22
CA ASP A 117 22.41 3.91 15.22
C ASP A 117 21.36 4.87 14.66
N LEU A 118 21.46 6.15 15.02
CA LEU A 118 20.51 7.16 14.54
C LEU A 118 20.65 7.36 13.02
N LYS A 119 21.87 7.37 12.49
CA LYS A 119 22.10 7.43 11.04
C LYS A 119 21.57 6.20 10.30
N ASN A 120 21.76 5.01 10.87
CA ASN A 120 21.25 3.77 10.28
C ASN A 120 19.71 3.80 10.21
N LYS A 121 19.04 4.27 11.27
CA LYS A 121 17.58 4.45 11.28
C LYS A 121 17.10 5.51 10.29
N GLU A 122 17.84 6.60 10.13
CA GLU A 122 17.52 7.61 9.11
C GLU A 122 17.60 7.02 7.69
N LEU A 123 18.60 6.17 7.44
CA LEU A 123 18.78 5.51 6.15
C LEU A 123 17.67 4.48 5.87
N GLU A 124 17.32 3.65 6.87
CA GLU A 124 16.18 2.71 6.78
C GLU A 124 14.86 3.44 6.51
N CYS A 125 14.61 4.58 7.18
CA CYS A 125 13.42 5.40 6.91
C CYS A 125 13.38 5.93 5.48
N LEU A 126 14.52 6.33 4.91
CA LEU A 126 14.60 6.80 3.53
C LEU A 126 14.37 5.68 2.52
N GLU A 127 14.91 4.49 2.79
CA GLU A 127 14.67 3.29 1.98
C GLU A 127 13.18 2.93 1.96
N LEU A 128 12.54 2.87 3.13
CA LEU A 128 11.09 2.64 3.24
C LEU A 128 10.26 3.72 2.55
N GLN A 129 10.71 4.98 2.57
CA GLN A 129 10.02 6.06 1.88
C GLN A 129 10.10 5.91 0.35
N ASN A 130 11.25 5.48 -0.17
CA ASN A 130 11.41 5.19 -1.60
C ASN A 130 10.57 3.98 -2.01
N GLU A 131 10.58 2.88 -1.25
CA GLU A 131 9.75 1.70 -1.53
C GLU A 131 8.25 2.05 -1.55
N ASN A 132 7.79 2.88 -0.62
CA ASN A 132 6.41 3.39 -0.61
C ASN A 132 6.10 4.26 -1.84
N SER A 133 7.05 5.08 -2.28
CA SER A 133 6.90 5.89 -3.50
C SER A 133 6.78 5.01 -4.74
N ASP A 134 7.62 3.99 -4.87
CA ASP A 134 7.57 3.05 -5.99
C ASP A 134 6.26 2.26 -6.01
N MET A 135 5.79 1.84 -4.82
CA MET A 135 4.52 1.14 -4.68
C MET A 135 3.32 2.01 -5.09
N LEU A 136 3.35 3.30 -4.78
CA LEU A 136 2.32 4.26 -5.22
C LEU A 136 2.28 4.42 -6.74
N VAL A 137 3.44 4.41 -7.41
CA VAL A 137 3.52 4.45 -8.88
C VAL A 137 2.88 3.19 -9.47
N VAL A 138 3.22 2.01 -8.95
CA VAL A 138 2.63 0.73 -9.40
C VAL A 138 1.11 0.73 -9.19
N LEU A 139 0.62 1.19 -8.03
CA LEU A 139 -0.81 1.29 -7.74
C LEU A 139 -1.54 2.23 -8.71
N ASN A 140 -0.95 3.38 -9.03
CA ASN A 140 -1.56 4.33 -9.98
C ASN A 140 -1.64 3.74 -11.39
N ASN A 141 -0.56 3.11 -11.87
CA ASN A 141 -0.57 2.45 -13.18
C ASN A 141 -1.60 1.32 -13.22
N SER A 142 -1.68 0.51 -12.16
CA SER A 142 -2.70 -0.54 -12.04
C SER A 142 -4.12 0.02 -12.06
N LYS A 143 -4.36 1.15 -11.39
CA LYS A 143 -5.65 1.83 -11.39
C LYS A 143 -6.03 2.36 -12.78
N GLU A 144 -5.07 2.89 -13.52
CA GLU A 144 -5.27 3.37 -14.89
C GLU A 144 -5.65 2.21 -15.82
N THR A 145 -4.88 1.11 -15.80
CA THR A 145 -5.18 -0.09 -16.60
C THR A 145 -6.55 -0.71 -16.25
N MET A 146 -6.94 -0.74 -14.98
CA MET A 146 -8.28 -1.18 -14.58
C MET A 146 -9.37 -0.23 -15.08
N GLY A 147 -9.11 1.07 -15.13
CA GLY A 147 -10.03 2.06 -15.70
C GLY A 147 -10.25 1.84 -17.19
N GLU A 148 -9.18 1.62 -17.95
CA GLU A 148 -9.25 1.30 -19.38
C GLU A 148 -10.01 -0.01 -19.62
N ALA A 149 -9.67 -1.08 -18.90
CA ALA A 149 -10.33 -2.37 -19.02
C ALA A 149 -11.83 -2.30 -18.70
N LYS A 150 -12.21 -1.46 -17.72
CA LYS A 150 -13.61 -1.24 -17.39
C LYS A 150 -14.36 -0.53 -18.52
N ASN A 151 -13.77 0.52 -19.10
CA ASN A 151 -14.40 1.23 -20.22
C ASN A 151 -14.61 0.27 -21.42
N THR A 152 -13.60 -0.54 -21.75
CA THR A 152 -13.74 -1.56 -22.80
C THR A 152 -14.83 -2.59 -22.50
N LEU A 153 -14.98 -2.98 -21.23
CA LEU A 153 -16.06 -3.89 -20.84
C LEU A 153 -17.43 -3.23 -21.00
N ASP A 154 -17.58 -1.97 -20.59
CA ASP A 154 -18.83 -1.22 -20.71
C ASP A 154 -19.23 -1.02 -22.19
N ASP A 155 -18.25 -0.73 -23.06
CA ASP A 155 -18.46 -0.64 -24.52
C ASP A 155 -18.93 -1.97 -25.11
N ASN A 156 -18.26 -3.09 -24.77
CA ASN A 156 -18.63 -4.42 -25.23
C ASN A 156 -20.02 -4.86 -24.73
N VAL A 157 -20.41 -4.46 -23.50
CA VAL A 157 -21.74 -4.74 -22.96
C VAL A 157 -22.80 -3.98 -23.75
N SER A 158 -22.54 -2.72 -24.14
CA SER A 158 -23.44 -1.96 -25.00
C SER A 158 -23.61 -2.64 -26.35
N GLU A 159 -22.51 -2.97 -27.04
CA GLU A 159 -22.55 -3.64 -28.35
C GLU A 159 -23.30 -4.98 -28.29
N ASN A 160 -23.10 -5.75 -27.22
CA ASN A 160 -23.78 -7.03 -27.04
C ASN A 160 -25.29 -6.88 -26.79
N ASN A 161 -25.74 -5.78 -26.18
CA ASN A 161 -27.16 -5.48 -26.04
C ASN A 161 -27.78 -5.10 -27.38
N ASP A 162 -27.10 -4.30 -28.19
CA ASP A 162 -27.55 -3.92 -29.53
C ASP A 162 -27.68 -5.17 -30.42
N LEU A 163 -26.68 -6.05 -30.42
CA LEU A 163 -26.73 -7.32 -31.15
C LEU A 163 -27.84 -8.25 -30.66
N LYS A 164 -28.18 -8.19 -29.37
CA LYS A 164 -29.29 -8.97 -28.81
C LYS A 164 -30.63 -8.44 -29.31
N GLU A 165 -30.81 -7.12 -29.38
CA GLU A 165 -32.01 -6.50 -29.95
C GLU A 165 -32.18 -6.86 -31.43
N ASP A 166 -31.10 -6.80 -32.21
CA ASP A 166 -31.10 -7.22 -33.61
C ASP A 166 -31.47 -8.70 -33.76
N ASN A 167 -30.92 -9.57 -32.90
CA ASN A 167 -31.22 -10.99 -32.93
C ASN A 167 -32.68 -11.28 -32.53
N ASP A 168 -33.21 -10.59 -31.52
CA ASP A 168 -34.62 -10.70 -31.11
C ASP A 168 -35.55 -10.24 -32.25
N TYR A 169 -35.19 -9.16 -32.95
CA TYR A 169 -35.92 -8.67 -34.13
C TYR A 169 -35.92 -9.69 -35.28
N LEU A 170 -34.75 -10.23 -35.63
CA LEU A 170 -34.64 -11.25 -36.68
C LEU A 170 -35.39 -12.53 -36.31
N THR A 171 -35.34 -12.94 -35.04
CA THR A 171 -36.08 -14.10 -34.54
C THR A 171 -37.58 -13.88 -34.66
N ALA A 172 -38.08 -12.66 -34.35
CA ALA A 172 -39.48 -12.31 -34.52
C ALA A 172 -39.92 -12.37 -35.99
N LEU A 173 -39.12 -11.83 -36.92
CA LEU A 173 -39.39 -11.91 -38.36
C LEU A 173 -39.44 -13.36 -38.88
N LEU A 174 -38.53 -14.21 -38.42
CA LEU A 174 -38.51 -15.62 -38.81
C LEU A 174 -39.69 -16.41 -38.23
N HIS A 175 -40.15 -16.06 -37.02
CA HIS A 175 -41.32 -16.69 -36.41
C HIS A 175 -42.63 -16.40 -37.18
N ASP A 176 -42.71 -15.26 -37.86
CA ASP A 176 -43.84 -14.95 -38.74
C ASP A 176 -43.87 -15.80 -40.03
N ASP A 177 -42.71 -16.33 -40.46
CA ASP A 177 -42.58 -17.12 -41.70
C ASP A 177 -42.72 -18.65 -41.48
N ASP A 178 -42.44 -19.18 -40.28
CA ASP A 178 -42.24 -20.62 -40.06
C ASP A 178 -43.53 -21.48 -39.97
N GLN A 179 -44.74 -20.91 -40.05
CA GLN A 179 -45.97 -21.71 -40.13
C GLN A 179 -47.05 -21.14 -41.07
N MET A 180 -46.73 -21.00 -42.37
CA MET A 180 -47.76 -20.73 -43.38
C MET A 180 -48.48 -22.01 -43.89
N VAL A 181 -48.96 -22.88 -42.99
CA VAL A 181 -49.96 -23.88 -43.38
C VAL A 181 -51.28 -23.16 -43.57
N ILE A 182 -51.80 -23.06 -44.80
CA ILE A 182 -53.15 -22.54 -44.99
C ILE A 182 -54.11 -23.60 -44.46
N GLU A 183 -54.80 -23.25 -43.37
CA GLU A 183 -55.98 -23.95 -42.92
C GLU A 183 -57.08 -23.84 -43.97
N THR A 184 -57.06 -24.77 -44.92
CA THR A 184 -58.00 -24.90 -46.03
C THR A 184 -59.23 -25.74 -45.66
N TRP A 185 -59.15 -26.45 -44.53
CA TRP A 185 -60.13 -27.38 -44.01
C TRP A 185 -60.49 -27.01 -42.57
N ASP A 186 -61.78 -26.87 -42.30
CA ASP A 186 -62.34 -26.69 -40.97
C ASP A 186 -62.56 -28.08 -40.36
N GLU A 187 -61.73 -28.44 -39.37
CA GLU A 187 -61.79 -29.75 -38.71
C GLU A 187 -63.05 -29.91 -37.84
N GLU A 188 -63.60 -28.83 -37.31
CA GLU A 188 -64.80 -28.87 -36.46
C GLU A 188 -66.03 -29.16 -37.31
N LYS A 189 -66.15 -28.48 -38.45
CA LYS A 189 -67.30 -28.63 -39.36
C LYS A 189 -67.12 -29.75 -40.39
N GLN A 190 -65.95 -30.37 -40.45
CA GLN A 190 -65.59 -31.37 -41.46
C GLN A 190 -65.90 -30.87 -42.89
N THR A 191 -65.58 -29.61 -43.17
CA THR A 191 -65.85 -28.96 -44.45
C THR A 191 -64.68 -28.09 -44.92
N PHE A 192 -64.61 -27.85 -46.22
CA PHE A 192 -63.64 -26.89 -46.77
C PHE A 192 -64.05 -25.47 -46.39
N LYS A 193 -63.06 -24.62 -46.07
CA LYS A 193 -63.34 -23.22 -45.72
C LYS A 193 -64.06 -22.50 -46.88
N PRO A 194 -64.94 -21.53 -46.60
CA PRO A 194 -65.72 -20.83 -47.62
C PRO A 194 -64.86 -20.17 -48.71
N GLU A 195 -63.67 -19.67 -48.36
CA GLU A 195 -62.73 -19.01 -49.27
C GLU A 195 -62.23 -19.97 -50.35
N LEU A 196 -61.85 -21.18 -49.94
CA LEU A 196 -61.42 -22.23 -50.86
C LEU A 196 -62.58 -22.70 -51.74
N THR A 197 -63.78 -22.84 -51.17
CA THR A 197 -64.98 -23.21 -51.93
C THR A 197 -65.31 -22.17 -53.01
N LYS A 198 -65.23 -20.88 -52.69
CA LYS A 198 -65.39 -19.77 -53.66
C LYS A 198 -64.32 -19.81 -54.75
N CYS A 199 -63.06 -20.10 -54.38
CA CYS A 199 -61.96 -20.24 -55.34
C CYS A 199 -62.25 -21.38 -56.32
N ILE A 200 -62.64 -22.56 -55.83
CA ILE A 200 -63.00 -23.72 -56.64
C ILE A 200 -64.14 -23.38 -57.61
N MET A 201 -65.19 -22.70 -57.14
CA MET A 201 -66.31 -22.27 -58.00
C MET A 201 -65.84 -21.36 -59.13
N LYS A 202 -64.98 -20.37 -58.84
CA LYS A 202 -64.39 -19.50 -59.87
C LYS A 202 -63.53 -20.27 -60.87
N LEU A 203 -62.76 -21.25 -60.42
CA LEU A 203 -61.96 -22.10 -61.31
C LEU A 203 -62.87 -22.92 -62.25
N LEU A 204 -63.99 -23.42 -61.74
CA LEU A 204 -64.99 -24.13 -62.54
C LEU A 204 -65.69 -23.18 -63.55
N ASP A 205 -65.95 -21.93 -63.18
CA ASP A 205 -66.48 -20.91 -64.09
C ASP A 205 -65.50 -20.58 -65.24
N LEU A 206 -64.19 -20.66 -64.97
CA LEU A 206 -63.13 -20.54 -65.99
C LEU A 206 -62.96 -21.81 -66.84
N SER A 207 -63.92 -22.75 -66.79
CA SER A 207 -63.91 -24.01 -67.54
C SER A 207 -62.71 -24.92 -67.21
N ILE A 208 -62.11 -24.77 -66.03
CA ILE A 208 -61.08 -25.69 -65.56
C ILE A 208 -61.76 -27.00 -65.16
N SER A 209 -61.33 -28.10 -65.78
CA SER A 209 -61.86 -29.43 -65.46
C SER A 209 -61.63 -29.76 -63.98
N ALA A 210 -62.65 -30.31 -63.32
CA ALA A 210 -62.62 -30.69 -61.91
C ALA A 210 -61.43 -31.58 -61.52
N ARG A 211 -60.88 -32.36 -62.46
CA ARG A 211 -59.68 -33.18 -62.26
C ARG A 211 -58.40 -32.37 -62.01
N HIS A 212 -58.33 -31.12 -62.48
CA HIS A 212 -57.13 -30.26 -62.38
C HIS A 212 -57.26 -29.16 -61.33
N VAL A 213 -58.46 -28.96 -60.76
CA VAL A 213 -58.70 -27.89 -59.78
C VAL A 213 -57.79 -28.01 -58.57
N SER A 214 -57.62 -29.21 -58.03
CA SER A 214 -56.77 -29.45 -56.85
C SER A 214 -55.29 -29.18 -57.14
N ASP A 215 -54.82 -29.49 -58.35
CA ASP A 215 -53.44 -29.22 -58.78
C ASP A 215 -53.19 -27.71 -58.92
N VAL A 216 -54.17 -26.97 -59.48
CA VAL A 216 -54.11 -25.51 -59.58
C VAL A 216 -54.06 -24.88 -58.19
N VAL A 217 -54.93 -25.30 -57.27
CA VAL A 217 -54.92 -24.81 -55.88
C VAL A 217 -53.58 -25.10 -55.22
N LYS A 218 -53.03 -26.30 -55.41
CA LYS A 218 -51.72 -26.69 -54.86
C LYS A 218 -50.59 -25.79 -55.37
N GLU A 219 -50.53 -25.53 -56.67
CA GLU A 219 -49.45 -24.72 -57.25
C GLU A 219 -49.58 -23.25 -56.84
N VAL A 220 -50.80 -22.71 -56.72
CA VAL A 220 -51.03 -21.35 -56.20
C VAL A 220 -50.59 -21.24 -54.74
N CYS A 221 -50.94 -22.19 -53.87
CA CYS A 221 -50.47 -22.20 -52.49
C CYS A 221 -48.94 -22.21 -52.42
N LYS A 222 -48.30 -23.05 -53.25
CA LYS A 222 -46.85 -23.17 -53.32
C LYS A 222 -46.17 -21.88 -53.80
N MET A 223 -46.73 -21.18 -54.78
CA MET A 223 -46.23 -19.86 -55.20
C MET A 223 -46.29 -18.81 -54.09
N CYS A 224 -47.25 -18.95 -53.17
CA CYS A 224 -47.37 -18.07 -52.00
C CYS A 224 -46.53 -18.55 -50.80
N GLY A 225 -45.65 -19.53 -50.95
CA GLY A 225 -44.86 -20.09 -49.84
C GLY A 225 -45.69 -20.89 -48.83
N LYS A 226 -46.93 -21.26 -49.18
CA LYS A 226 -47.87 -21.90 -48.26
C LYS A 226 -48.16 -23.34 -48.63
N VAL A 227 -48.42 -24.18 -47.63
CA VAL A 227 -48.80 -25.59 -47.83
C VAL A 227 -50.26 -25.81 -47.42
N PRO A 228 -51.15 -26.30 -48.30
CA PRO A 228 -52.53 -26.57 -47.93
C PRO A 228 -52.61 -27.83 -47.07
N LYS A 229 -53.27 -27.74 -45.90
CA LYS A 229 -53.49 -28.89 -45.00
C LYS A 229 -54.26 -30.04 -45.66
N ARG A 230 -55.27 -29.72 -46.48
CA ARG A 230 -56.07 -30.70 -47.22
C ARG A 230 -56.53 -30.12 -48.56
N LEU A 231 -56.44 -30.91 -49.62
CA LEU A 231 -56.96 -30.56 -50.94
C LEU A 231 -58.30 -31.28 -51.20
N PRO A 232 -59.24 -30.66 -51.94
CA PRO A 232 -60.46 -31.34 -52.35
C PRO A 232 -60.14 -32.49 -53.29
N SER A 233 -60.87 -33.59 -53.16
CA SER A 233 -60.79 -34.66 -54.17
C SER A 233 -61.57 -34.25 -55.41
N ARG A 234 -61.30 -34.88 -56.57
CA ARG A 234 -62.10 -34.68 -57.79
C ARG A 234 -63.60 -34.85 -57.53
N GLN A 235 -63.99 -35.91 -56.81
CA GLN A 235 -65.39 -36.16 -56.46
C GLN A 235 -65.98 -35.02 -55.61
N THR A 236 -65.18 -34.42 -54.73
CA THR A 236 -65.62 -33.29 -53.93
C THR A 236 -65.84 -32.05 -54.79
N VAL A 237 -64.94 -31.78 -55.75
CA VAL A 237 -65.08 -30.69 -56.70
C VAL A 237 -66.31 -30.89 -57.60
N ASP A 238 -66.52 -32.11 -58.09
CA ASP A 238 -67.70 -32.47 -58.90
C ASP A 238 -69.00 -32.21 -58.11
N ARG A 239 -69.08 -32.64 -56.84
CA ARG A 239 -70.23 -32.34 -55.96
C ARG A 239 -70.46 -30.85 -55.75
N MET A 240 -69.39 -30.07 -55.58
CA MET A 240 -69.49 -28.60 -55.48
C MET A 240 -70.02 -27.98 -56.77
N ASN A 241 -69.63 -28.51 -57.94
CA ASN A 241 -70.15 -28.08 -59.22
C ASN A 241 -71.63 -28.43 -59.40
N ASP A 242 -72.03 -29.64 -59.00
CA ASP A 242 -73.43 -30.08 -59.06
C ASP A 242 -74.32 -29.21 -58.16
N GLN A 243 -73.84 -28.86 -56.96
CA GLN A 243 -74.53 -27.92 -56.07
C GLN A 243 -74.66 -26.54 -56.71
N ARG A 244 -73.60 -26.03 -57.34
CA ARG A 244 -73.61 -24.75 -58.06
C ARG A 244 -74.64 -24.75 -59.19
N LEU A 245 -74.65 -25.80 -60.02
CA LEU A 245 -75.62 -25.96 -61.12
C LEU A 245 -77.05 -26.08 -60.60
N SER A 246 -77.26 -26.84 -59.51
CA SER A 246 -78.57 -26.99 -58.89
C SER A 246 -79.12 -25.67 -58.34
N LEU A 247 -78.26 -24.82 -57.77
CA LEU A 247 -78.65 -23.49 -57.32
C LEU A 247 -78.98 -22.56 -58.49
N ALA A 248 -78.20 -22.62 -59.57
CA ALA A 248 -78.47 -21.85 -60.78
C ALA A 248 -79.80 -22.25 -61.44
N LEU A 249 -80.09 -23.56 -61.53
CA LEU A 249 -81.34 -24.10 -62.08
C LEU A 249 -82.56 -23.69 -61.24
N LYS A 250 -82.45 -23.77 -59.91
CA LYS A 250 -83.53 -23.32 -59.01
C LYS A 250 -83.81 -21.82 -59.12
N GLN A 251 -82.78 -21.00 -59.37
CA GLN A 251 -82.96 -19.57 -59.60
C GLN A 251 -83.66 -19.28 -60.93
N THR A 252 -83.37 -20.06 -61.97
CA THR A 252 -84.05 -19.93 -63.28
C THR A 252 -85.47 -20.46 -63.30
N GLU A 253 -85.82 -21.42 -62.43
CA GLU A 253 -87.19 -21.95 -62.27
C GLU A 253 -88.08 -21.08 -61.38
N SER A 254 -87.49 -20.15 -60.61
CA SER A 254 -88.20 -19.20 -59.74
C SER A 254 -88.48 -17.83 -60.37
N LEU A 255 -88.10 -17.65 -61.64
CA LEU A 255 -88.37 -16.48 -62.48
C LEU A 255 -89.46 -16.81 -63.50
#